data_AF-A0A075HXP5-F1
#
_entry.id   AF-A0A075HXP5-F1
#
_cell.length_a   1.000
_cell.length_b   1.000
_cell.length_c   1.000
_cell.angle_alpha   90.00
_cell.angle_beta   90.00
_cell.angle_gamma   90.00
#
_symmetry.space_group_name_H-M   'P 1'
#
loop_
_entity.id
_entity.type
_entity.pdbx_description
1 polymer ?
#
loop_
_entity_poly.entity_id
_entity_poly.type
_entity_poly.pdbx_seq_one_letter_code
_entity_poly.pdbx_strand_id
1 'polypeptide(L)'
;MSNYAYKGKDFEISRAQAVQALASRVEISADLNPILLKPLGDYRSSIFLRGKFYKKMHADDYYKKFVQKNGMKTVLRSFHTLEKNHDLIIIEGAGSPAEINLTKYDIANMKLAEKTKSPVILITDIERGGSFGSIVGTMSLLEKKYQRMIKGFVFNKFRGDLDILKPGFRKLKQNTGKPVFGTIPLTKFLLPEEDSITSNSKQLALNRQNLKKIDSEIEKLSKVVKSSLNIRAIEKLL
;
A
#
# COMPACT_ATOMS: atom_id res chain seq x y z
N MET A 1 -2.92 -2.30 9.52
CA MET A 1 -2.63 -2.65 10.94
C MET A 1 -1.29 -3.37 10.94
N SER A 2 -0.51 -3.33 12.01
CA SER A 2 0.71 -4.15 12.07
C SER A 2 1.11 -4.48 13.50
N ASN A 3 1.54 -5.73 13.72
CA ASN A 3 2.16 -6.15 14.97
C ASN A 3 3.65 -5.78 15.04
N TYR A 4 4.28 -5.57 13.88
CA TYR A 4 5.68 -5.25 13.79
C TYR A 4 5.88 -3.76 13.60
N ALA A 5 6.64 -3.16 14.51
CA ALA A 5 6.91 -1.74 14.50
C ALA A 5 8.42 -1.46 14.48
N TYR A 6 8.77 -0.35 13.86
CA TYR A 6 10.08 0.28 13.98
C TYR A 6 9.99 1.40 15.02
N LYS A 7 10.89 1.37 16.01
CA LYS A 7 11.03 2.42 17.01
C LYS A 7 12.23 3.29 16.66
N GLY A 8 11.96 4.53 16.26
CA GLY A 8 12.95 5.59 16.23
C GLY A 8 13.23 6.13 17.64
N LYS A 9 14.02 7.20 17.73
CA LYS A 9 14.34 7.84 19.02
C LYS A 9 13.09 8.28 19.77
N ASP A 10 12.18 8.95 19.05
CA ASP A 10 10.99 9.59 19.61
C ASP A 10 9.70 9.19 18.91
N PHE A 11 9.70 8.16 18.07
CA PHE A 11 8.51 7.76 17.32
C PHE A 11 8.44 6.26 17.05
N GLU A 12 7.24 5.77 16.81
CA GLU A 12 6.97 4.39 16.42
C GLU A 12 6.07 4.36 15.17
N ILE A 13 6.51 3.64 14.13
CA ILE A 13 5.77 3.40 12.88
C ILE A 13 5.75 1.90 12.56
N SER A 14 4.94 1.46 11.59
CA SER A 14 5.00 0.06 11.14
C SER A 14 6.38 -0.26 10.54
N ARG A 15 6.81 -1.52 10.70
CA ARG A 15 8.07 -1.98 10.09
C ARG A 15 8.03 -1.87 8.56
N ALA A 16 6.88 -2.13 7.94
CA ALA A 16 6.70 -2.01 6.51
C ALA A 16 7.00 -0.59 6.01
N GLN A 17 6.47 0.43 6.69
CA GLN A 17 6.69 1.83 6.34
C GLN A 17 8.16 2.24 6.55
N ALA A 18 8.84 1.68 7.56
CA ALA A 18 10.28 1.87 7.73
C ALA A 18 11.11 1.24 6.58
N VAL A 19 10.75 0.05 6.11
CA VAL A 19 11.41 -0.60 4.96
C VAL A 19 11.15 0.19 3.67
N GLN A 20 9.94 0.71 3.49
CA GLN A 20 9.59 1.56 2.34
C GLN A 20 10.36 2.89 2.36
N ALA A 21 10.61 3.47 3.53
CA ALA A 21 11.49 4.64 3.67
C ALA A 21 12.91 4.34 3.17
N LEU A 22 13.48 3.19 3.57
CA LEU A 22 14.79 2.74 3.10
C LEU A 22 14.79 2.53 1.58
N ALA A 23 13.72 1.91 1.04
CA ALA A 23 13.58 1.69 -0.40
C ALA A 23 13.46 3.00 -1.18
N SER A 24 12.85 4.02 -0.57
CA SER A 24 12.67 5.35 -1.17
C SER A 24 13.86 6.28 -0.92
N ARG A 25 14.91 5.82 -0.22
CA ARG A 25 16.11 6.60 0.11
C ARG A 25 15.83 7.85 0.97
N VAL A 26 14.79 7.81 1.80
CA VAL A 26 14.39 8.92 2.68
C VAL A 26 14.64 8.59 4.15
N GLU A 27 14.68 9.62 5.00
CA GLU A 27 14.74 9.43 6.45
C GLU A 27 13.46 8.74 6.94
N ILE A 28 13.61 7.73 7.80
CA ILE A 28 12.48 7.10 8.47
C ILE A 28 11.87 8.14 9.42
N SER A 29 10.61 8.52 9.18
CA SER A 29 9.91 9.50 10.00
C SER A 29 8.49 9.08 10.32
N ALA A 30 7.90 9.73 11.32
CA ALA A 30 6.54 9.46 11.77
C ALA A 30 5.46 9.85 10.75
N ASP A 31 5.76 10.78 9.84
CA ASP A 31 4.81 11.25 8.83
C ASP A 31 4.61 10.23 7.69
N LEU A 32 5.50 9.23 7.54
CA LEU A 32 5.32 8.09 6.63
C LEU A 32 4.20 7.14 7.10
N ASN A 33 3.93 7.08 8.41
CA ASN A 33 2.84 6.28 8.95
C ASN A 33 2.04 7.07 10.00
N PRO A 34 1.20 8.03 9.55
CA PRO A 34 0.57 9.01 10.43
C PRO A 34 -0.39 8.40 11.46
N ILE A 35 -0.97 7.25 11.14
CA ILE A 35 -1.85 6.49 12.03
C ILE A 35 -1.40 5.03 11.98
N LEU A 36 -0.84 4.53 13.08
CA LEU A 36 -0.49 3.13 13.25
C LEU A 36 -1.47 2.46 14.22
N LEU A 37 -2.01 1.31 13.78
CA LEU A 37 -2.89 0.45 14.56
C LEU A 37 -2.14 -0.83 14.89
N LYS A 38 -1.86 -1.05 16.18
CA LYS A 38 -1.29 -2.30 16.69
C LYS A 38 -2.39 -3.13 17.36
N PRO A 39 -2.76 -4.29 16.81
CA PRO A 39 -3.87 -5.06 17.33
C PRO A 39 -3.56 -5.59 18.73
N LEU A 40 -4.59 -5.69 19.56
CA LEU A 40 -4.51 -6.20 20.94
C LEU A 40 -5.36 -7.46 21.16
N GLY A 41 -6.05 -7.96 20.13
CA GLY A 41 -7.14 -8.93 20.28
C GLY A 41 -8.48 -8.25 20.54
N ASP A 42 -9.56 -9.03 20.51
CA ASP A 42 -10.93 -8.63 20.88
C ASP A 42 -11.41 -7.32 20.23
N TYR A 43 -11.15 -7.17 18.93
CA TYR A 43 -11.48 -5.96 18.16
C TYR A 43 -10.87 -4.66 18.73
N ARG A 44 -9.76 -4.74 19.45
CA ARG A 44 -9.06 -3.58 20.02
C ARG A 44 -7.69 -3.37 19.37
N SER A 45 -7.25 -2.11 19.37
CA SER A 45 -5.92 -1.72 18.92
C SER A 45 -5.34 -0.62 19.78
N SER A 46 -4.02 -0.63 19.96
CA SER A 46 -3.28 0.56 20.38
C SER A 46 -3.11 1.46 19.17
N ILE A 47 -3.57 2.70 19.28
CA ILE A 47 -3.50 3.70 18.24
C ILE A 47 -2.30 4.60 18.52
N PHE A 48 -1.44 4.76 17.51
CA PHE A 48 -0.34 5.71 17.52
C PHE A 48 -0.62 6.77 16.46
N LEU A 49 -0.47 8.04 16.84
CA LEU A 49 -0.65 9.17 15.95
C LEU A 49 0.69 9.86 15.78
N ARG A 50 1.14 9.98 14.52
CA ARG A 50 2.42 10.60 14.15
C ARG A 50 3.55 10.15 15.08
N GLY A 51 3.67 8.83 15.25
CA GLY A 51 4.76 8.23 16.01
C GLY A 51 4.55 8.10 17.51
N LYS A 52 3.53 8.71 18.09
CA LYS A 52 3.31 8.71 19.54
C LYS A 52 2.08 7.90 19.91
N PHE A 53 2.16 7.14 21.00
CA PHE A 53 0.99 6.45 21.54
C PHE A 53 -0.11 7.47 21.87
N TYR A 54 -1.32 7.18 21.41
CA TYR A 54 -2.48 8.04 21.64
C TYR A 54 -3.47 7.40 22.61
N LYS A 55 -4.04 6.25 22.24
CA LYS A 55 -5.03 5.54 23.08
C LYS A 55 -5.22 4.10 22.61
N LYS A 56 -5.72 3.24 23.50
CA LYS A 56 -6.33 1.95 23.12
C LYS A 56 -7.80 2.14 22.78
N MET A 57 -8.25 1.66 21.62
CA MET A 57 -9.62 1.82 21.15
C MET A 57 -10.21 0.50 20.67
N HIS A 58 -11.50 0.30 20.89
CA HIS A 58 -12.28 -0.72 20.18
C HIS A 58 -12.48 -0.27 18.72
N ALA A 59 -12.62 -1.21 17.79
CA ALA A 59 -12.75 -0.94 16.35
C ALA A 59 -13.92 0.03 16.06
N ASP A 60 -15.05 -0.15 16.74
CA ASP A 60 -16.19 0.77 16.63
C ASP A 60 -15.85 2.20 17.03
N ASP A 61 -15.16 2.41 18.16
CA ASP A 61 -14.76 3.74 18.60
C ASP A 61 -13.75 4.36 17.63
N TYR A 62 -12.82 3.54 17.11
CA TYR A 62 -11.86 3.99 16.12
C TYR A 62 -12.59 4.53 14.88
N TYR A 63 -13.47 3.74 14.27
CA TYR A 63 -14.16 4.14 13.05
C TYR A 63 -15.21 5.23 13.30
N LYS A 64 -16.12 5.05 14.25
CA LYS A 64 -17.27 5.93 14.47
C LYS A 64 -16.88 7.25 15.16
N LYS A 65 -15.84 7.27 15.99
CA LYS A 65 -15.46 8.48 16.76
C LYS A 65 -14.17 9.09 16.25
N PHE A 66 -13.09 8.33 16.17
CA PHE A 66 -11.78 8.89 15.82
C PHE A 66 -11.67 9.22 14.32
N VAL A 67 -11.95 8.25 13.43
CA VAL A 67 -11.79 8.44 11.99
C VAL A 67 -12.68 9.57 11.47
N GLN A 68 -13.95 9.59 11.88
CA GLN A 68 -14.90 10.64 11.47
C GLN A 68 -14.46 12.05 11.89
N LYS A 69 -13.83 12.21 13.06
CA LYS A 69 -13.50 13.54 13.61
C LYS A 69 -12.08 13.99 13.28
N ASN A 70 -11.11 13.07 13.35
CA ASN A 70 -9.68 13.40 13.38
C ASN A 70 -8.84 12.60 12.38
N GLY A 71 -9.32 11.44 11.90
CA GLY A 71 -8.53 10.53 11.08
C GLY A 71 -7.97 11.19 9.82
N MET A 72 -8.86 11.65 8.93
CA MET A 72 -8.43 12.29 7.68
C MET A 72 -7.59 13.55 7.91
N LYS A 73 -7.91 14.38 8.92
CA LYS A 73 -7.10 15.55 9.28
C LYS A 73 -5.67 15.17 9.67
N THR A 74 -5.50 14.05 10.37
CA THR A 74 -4.18 13.55 10.78
C THR A 74 -3.38 13.09 9.58
N VAL A 75 -4.01 12.33 8.67
CA VAL A 75 -3.38 11.85 7.43
C VAL A 75 -2.96 13.02 6.54
N LEU A 76 -3.86 13.99 6.28
CA LEU A 76 -3.55 15.14 5.43
C LEU A 76 -2.47 16.04 6.02
N ARG A 77 -2.38 16.17 7.35
CA ARG A 77 -1.29 16.90 7.98
C ARG A 77 0.07 16.29 7.63
N SER A 78 0.20 14.97 7.73
CA SER A 78 1.45 14.29 7.38
C SER A 78 1.71 14.28 5.88
N PHE A 79 0.67 14.10 5.05
CA PHE A 79 0.78 14.23 3.60
C PHE A 79 1.36 15.60 3.20
N HIS A 80 0.81 16.71 3.71
CA HIS A 80 1.33 18.05 3.39
C HIS A 80 2.73 18.32 3.94
N THR A 81 3.14 17.67 5.04
CA THR A 81 4.54 17.72 5.48
C THR A 81 5.44 17.02 4.47
N LEU A 82 5.05 15.82 4.00
CA LEU A 82 5.82 15.09 3.00
C LEU A 82 5.87 15.85 1.67
N GLU A 83 4.75 16.44 1.24
CA GLU A 83 4.59 17.18 -0.03
C GLU A 83 5.52 18.40 -0.10
N LYS A 84 5.81 19.03 1.04
CA LYS A 84 6.77 20.15 1.10
C LYS A 84 8.23 19.71 0.97
N ASN A 85 8.51 18.44 1.25
CA ASN A 85 9.87 17.94 1.43
C ASN A 85 10.29 16.92 0.36
N HIS A 86 9.38 16.52 -0.53
CA HIS A 86 9.62 15.46 -1.52
C HIS A 86 8.91 15.78 -2.84
N ASP A 87 9.56 15.45 -3.96
CA ASP A 87 9.01 15.67 -5.30
C ASP A 87 7.94 14.63 -5.69
N LEU A 88 7.99 13.44 -5.09
CA LEU A 88 7.09 12.33 -5.38
C LEU A 88 6.65 11.65 -4.09
N ILE A 89 5.35 11.44 -3.95
CA ILE A 89 4.75 10.66 -2.88
C ILE A 89 3.99 9.48 -3.49
N ILE A 90 4.37 8.28 -3.08
CA ILE A 90 3.62 7.05 -3.38
C ILE A 90 2.74 6.73 -2.17
N ILE A 91 1.43 6.72 -2.38
CA ILE A 91 0.45 6.39 -1.33
C ILE A 91 0.05 4.92 -1.50
N GLU A 92 0.41 4.10 -0.53
CA GLU A 92 -0.06 2.72 -0.45
C GLU A 92 -1.43 2.66 0.25
N GLY A 93 -2.39 2.01 -0.39
CA GLY A 93 -3.70 1.72 0.19
C GLY A 93 -3.64 0.66 1.31
N ALA A 94 -4.75 0.46 2.00
CA ALA A 94 -4.88 -0.61 2.98
C ALA A 94 -6.06 -1.52 2.62
N GLY A 95 -5.76 -2.78 2.30
CA GLY A 95 -6.78 -3.74 1.87
C GLY A 95 -7.37 -3.39 0.51
N SER A 96 -8.64 -3.74 0.30
CA SER A 96 -9.36 -3.40 -0.93
C SER A 96 -9.91 -1.97 -0.88
N PRO A 97 -9.82 -1.20 -1.98
CA PRO A 97 -10.51 0.09 -2.09
C PRO A 97 -12.05 -0.07 -2.17
N ALA A 98 -12.55 -1.29 -2.37
CA ALA A 98 -13.97 -1.62 -2.49
C ALA A 98 -14.55 -2.32 -1.24
N GLU A 99 -14.02 -2.00 -0.04
CA GLU A 99 -14.65 -2.38 1.23
C GLU A 99 -15.93 -1.57 1.46
N ILE A 100 -17.00 -1.92 0.74
CA ILE A 100 -18.28 -1.18 0.68
C ILE A 100 -18.89 -0.92 2.07
N ASN A 101 -18.64 -1.82 3.02
CA ASN A 101 -19.13 -1.71 4.39
C ASN A 101 -18.38 -0.65 5.21
N LEU A 102 -17.17 -0.27 4.78
CA LEU A 102 -16.27 0.66 5.47
C LEU A 102 -15.98 1.92 4.67
N THR A 103 -16.58 2.12 3.50
CA THR A 103 -16.32 3.29 2.62
C THR A 103 -16.43 4.63 3.35
N LYS A 104 -17.39 4.77 4.28
CA LYS A 104 -17.52 6.00 5.07
C LYS A 104 -16.31 6.31 5.97
N TYR A 105 -15.52 5.30 6.32
CA TYR A 105 -14.33 5.41 7.18
C TYR A 105 -13.01 5.13 6.44
N ASP A 106 -13.05 4.91 5.13
CA ASP A 106 -11.84 4.71 4.35
C ASP A 106 -11.00 5.99 4.32
N ILE A 107 -9.86 5.97 5.00
CA ILE A 107 -8.90 7.08 5.01
C ILE A 107 -7.54 6.67 4.43
N ALA A 108 -7.45 5.45 3.88
CA ALA A 108 -6.22 4.87 3.35
C ALA A 108 -6.28 4.70 1.82
N ASN A 109 -7.48 4.57 1.23
CA ASN A 109 -7.62 4.29 -0.20
C ASN A 109 -8.20 5.49 -0.97
N MET A 110 -9.42 5.36 -1.51
CA MET A 110 -9.92 6.25 -2.56
C MET A 110 -10.23 7.66 -2.06
N LYS A 111 -10.69 7.81 -0.81
CA LYS A 111 -10.93 9.13 -0.22
C LYS A 111 -9.65 9.93 -0.03
N LEU A 112 -8.55 9.26 0.34
CA LEU A 112 -7.25 9.91 0.44
C LEU A 112 -6.79 10.35 -0.94
N ALA A 113 -6.84 9.43 -1.92
CA ALA A 113 -6.50 9.74 -3.30
C ALA A 113 -7.32 10.91 -3.87
N GLU A 114 -8.63 10.99 -3.58
CA GLU A 114 -9.48 12.11 -3.95
C GLU A 114 -9.01 13.44 -3.33
N LYS A 115 -8.68 13.43 -2.03
CA LYS A 115 -8.20 14.63 -1.32
C LYS A 115 -6.84 15.11 -1.81
N THR A 116 -5.96 14.20 -2.19
CA THR A 116 -4.61 14.49 -2.70
C THR A 116 -4.55 14.57 -4.23
N LYS A 117 -5.70 14.41 -4.91
CA LYS A 117 -5.82 14.37 -6.38
C LYS A 117 -4.89 13.35 -7.05
N SER A 118 -4.58 12.26 -6.36
CA SER A 118 -3.59 11.28 -6.82
C SER A 118 -4.19 10.29 -7.83
N PRO A 119 -3.50 10.01 -8.95
CA PRO A 119 -3.87 8.90 -9.83
C PRO A 119 -3.72 7.56 -9.10
N VAL A 120 -4.58 6.58 -9.40
CA VAL A 120 -4.59 5.29 -8.72
C VAL A 120 -4.23 4.17 -9.70
N ILE A 121 -3.36 3.25 -9.27
CA ILE A 121 -3.08 1.98 -9.95
C ILE A 121 -3.61 0.86 -9.05
N LEU A 122 -4.44 -0.02 -9.61
CA LEU A 122 -4.90 -1.20 -8.88
C LEU A 122 -3.95 -2.38 -9.11
N ILE A 123 -3.49 -2.98 -8.03
CA ILE A 123 -2.61 -4.14 -8.05
C ILE A 123 -3.41 -5.37 -7.63
N THR A 124 -3.40 -6.44 -8.43
CA THR A 124 -4.06 -7.71 -8.10
C THR A 124 -3.04 -8.82 -7.92
N ASP A 125 -3.30 -9.73 -6.98
CA ASP A 125 -2.58 -11.01 -6.88
C ASP A 125 -3.15 -11.97 -7.93
N ILE A 126 -2.30 -12.45 -8.87
CA ILE A 126 -2.73 -13.42 -9.89
C ILE A 126 -2.50 -14.87 -9.45
N GLU A 127 -1.64 -15.11 -8.46
CA GLU A 127 -1.29 -16.46 -8.01
C GLU A 127 -2.50 -17.21 -7.45
N ARG A 128 -3.44 -16.49 -6.83
CA ARG A 128 -4.66 -17.06 -6.24
C ARG A 128 -5.77 -17.36 -7.25
N GLY A 129 -5.57 -17.04 -8.53
CA GLY A 129 -6.63 -17.09 -9.54
C GLY A 129 -7.68 -15.99 -9.37
N GLY A 130 -8.60 -15.87 -10.34
CA GLY A 130 -9.73 -14.93 -10.26
C GLY A 130 -9.38 -13.44 -10.39
N SER A 131 -8.12 -13.09 -10.69
CA SER A 131 -7.62 -11.71 -10.74
C SER A 131 -8.42 -10.77 -11.65
N PHE A 132 -8.83 -11.22 -12.84
CA PHE A 132 -9.67 -10.44 -13.75
C PHE A 132 -11.05 -10.15 -13.14
N GLY A 133 -11.67 -11.16 -12.53
CA GLY A 133 -12.96 -11.01 -11.84
C GLY A 133 -12.85 -10.07 -10.64
N SER A 134 -11.77 -10.19 -9.84
CA SER A 134 -11.48 -9.30 -8.71
C SER A 134 -11.34 -7.84 -9.15
N ILE A 135 -10.58 -7.57 -10.23
CA ILE A 135 -10.46 -6.21 -10.77
C ILE A 135 -11.82 -5.69 -11.24
N VAL A 136 -12.55 -6.46 -12.05
CA VAL A 136 -13.84 -6.04 -12.59
C VAL A 136 -14.87 -5.80 -11.47
N GLY A 137 -14.92 -6.68 -10.48
CA GLY A 137 -15.76 -6.53 -9.29
C GLY A 137 -15.39 -5.31 -8.45
N THR A 138 -14.10 -5.09 -8.22
CA THR A 138 -13.62 -3.87 -7.53
C THR A 138 -14.05 -2.61 -8.30
N MET A 139 -13.83 -2.59 -9.62
CA MET A 139 -14.24 -1.46 -10.47
C MET A 139 -15.75 -1.23 -10.45
N SER A 140 -16.58 -2.29 -10.44
CA SER A 140 -18.04 -2.15 -10.45
C SER A 140 -18.61 -1.66 -9.12
N LEU A 141 -17.98 -2.03 -8.00
CA LEU A 141 -18.38 -1.61 -6.64
C LEU A 141 -17.97 -0.17 -6.31
N LEU A 142 -16.95 0.38 -6.97
CA LEU A 142 -16.50 1.74 -6.76
C LEU A 142 -17.46 2.77 -7.39
N GLU A 143 -17.65 3.90 -6.74
CA GLU A 143 -18.33 5.06 -7.31
C GLU A 143 -17.65 5.52 -8.62
N LYS A 144 -18.43 6.08 -9.56
CA LYS A 144 -17.91 6.54 -10.86
C LYS A 144 -16.77 7.54 -10.75
N LYS A 145 -16.76 8.38 -9.71
CA LYS A 145 -15.65 9.32 -9.43
C LYS A 145 -14.34 8.60 -9.12
N TYR A 146 -14.38 7.52 -8.35
CA TYR A 146 -13.21 6.71 -8.02
C TYR A 146 -12.76 5.83 -9.20
N GLN A 147 -13.70 5.28 -9.98
CA GLN A 147 -13.37 4.58 -11.23
C GLN A 147 -12.55 5.47 -12.21
N ARG A 148 -12.84 6.78 -12.26
CA ARG A 148 -12.10 7.75 -13.10
C ARG A 148 -10.67 8.01 -12.63
N MET A 149 -10.42 7.91 -11.32
CA MET A 149 -9.10 8.09 -10.72
C MET A 149 -8.17 6.91 -11.00
N ILE A 150 -8.72 5.71 -11.16
CA ILE A 150 -7.96 4.52 -11.55
C ILE A 150 -7.45 4.69 -12.98
N LYS A 151 -6.13 4.58 -13.15
CA LYS A 151 -5.42 4.79 -14.42
C LYS A 151 -4.98 3.48 -15.09
N GLY A 152 -4.99 2.37 -14.36
CA GLY A 152 -4.67 1.06 -14.92
C GLY A 152 -4.43 0.02 -13.84
N PHE A 153 -3.93 -1.13 -14.30
CA PHE A 153 -3.77 -2.32 -13.48
C PHE A 153 -2.35 -2.87 -13.52
N VAL A 154 -1.93 -3.52 -12.43
CA VAL A 154 -0.72 -4.34 -12.36
C VAL A 154 -1.11 -5.71 -11.82
N PHE A 155 -0.64 -6.78 -12.47
CA PHE A 155 -0.80 -8.14 -11.96
C PHE A 155 0.48 -8.54 -11.24
N ASN A 156 0.39 -8.80 -9.95
CA ASN A 156 1.51 -9.22 -9.12
C ASN A 156 1.51 -10.75 -8.95
N LYS A 157 2.69 -11.31 -8.65
CA LYS A 157 2.93 -12.75 -8.44
C LYS A 157 2.65 -13.64 -9.66
N PHE A 158 2.96 -13.13 -10.85
CA PHE A 158 2.77 -13.87 -12.08
C PHE A 158 3.73 -15.07 -12.22
N ARG A 159 3.22 -16.17 -12.77
CA ARG A 159 3.97 -17.36 -13.20
C ARG A 159 3.46 -17.79 -14.57
N GLY A 160 4.36 -18.23 -15.44
CA GLY A 160 4.02 -18.81 -16.73
C GLY A 160 4.21 -17.86 -17.91
N ASP A 161 3.47 -18.10 -18.98
CA ASP A 161 3.62 -17.42 -20.26
C ASP A 161 2.70 -16.20 -20.36
N LEU A 162 3.30 -15.03 -20.60
CA LEU A 162 2.60 -13.76 -20.78
C LEU A 162 1.66 -13.76 -21.98
N ASP A 163 1.96 -14.53 -23.03
CA ASP A 163 1.15 -14.58 -24.24
C ASP A 163 -0.26 -15.12 -23.97
N ILE A 164 -0.38 -16.04 -23.00
CA ILE A 164 -1.66 -16.58 -22.53
C ILE A 164 -2.54 -15.48 -21.91
N LEU A 165 -1.94 -14.45 -21.27
CA LEU A 165 -2.69 -13.37 -20.62
C LEU A 165 -3.09 -12.23 -21.57
N LYS A 166 -2.41 -12.07 -22.70
CA LYS A 166 -2.67 -10.95 -23.64
C LYS A 166 -4.14 -10.83 -24.07
N PRO A 167 -4.88 -11.92 -24.40
CA PRO A 167 -6.32 -11.84 -24.67
C PRO A 167 -7.12 -11.32 -23.47
N GLY A 168 -6.79 -11.77 -22.26
CA GLY A 168 -7.41 -11.31 -21.02
C GLY A 168 -7.20 -9.81 -20.79
N PHE A 169 -5.99 -9.30 -21.01
CA PHE A 169 -5.69 -7.85 -20.89
C PHE A 169 -6.49 -7.02 -21.91
N ARG A 170 -6.67 -7.52 -23.14
CA ARG A 170 -7.53 -6.85 -24.14
C ARG A 170 -8.99 -6.79 -23.66
N LYS A 171 -9.52 -7.90 -23.15
CA LYS A 171 -10.90 -7.94 -22.62
C LYS A 171 -11.06 -7.02 -21.41
N LEU A 172 -10.09 -6.99 -20.50
CA LEU A 172 -10.11 -6.09 -19.35
C LEU A 172 -10.10 -4.62 -19.77
N LYS A 173 -9.27 -4.26 -20.75
CA LYS A 173 -9.23 -2.91 -21.32
C LYS A 173 -10.55 -2.54 -22.01
N GLN A 174 -11.20 -3.46 -22.72
CA GLN A 174 -12.53 -3.24 -23.29
C GLN A 174 -13.59 -2.96 -22.21
N ASN A 175 -13.58 -3.74 -21.13
CA ASN A 175 -14.58 -3.61 -20.06
C ASN A 175 -14.39 -2.37 -19.19
N THR A 176 -13.14 -1.94 -18.98
CA THR A 176 -12.81 -0.88 -18.00
C THR A 176 -12.35 0.44 -18.64
N GLY A 177 -11.93 0.39 -19.91
CA GLY A 177 -11.27 1.50 -20.59
C GLY A 177 -9.84 1.78 -20.10
N LYS A 178 -9.26 0.93 -19.25
CA LYS A 178 -7.95 1.17 -18.62
C LYS A 178 -6.88 0.16 -19.07
N PRO A 179 -5.62 0.58 -19.24
CA PRO A 179 -4.52 -0.32 -19.60
C PRO A 179 -4.08 -1.22 -18.44
N VAL A 180 -3.35 -2.28 -18.80
CA VAL A 180 -2.50 -3.04 -17.87
C VAL A 180 -1.07 -2.55 -18.06
N PHE A 181 -0.41 -2.11 -16.99
CA PHE A 181 0.96 -1.59 -17.03
C PHE A 181 2.02 -2.69 -17.08
N GLY A 182 1.68 -3.91 -16.66
CA GLY A 182 2.57 -5.07 -16.73
C GLY A 182 2.21 -6.14 -15.72
N THR A 183 3.08 -7.15 -15.63
CA THR A 183 2.96 -8.25 -14.67
C THR A 183 4.26 -8.42 -13.90
N ILE A 184 4.22 -8.33 -12.58
CA ILE A 184 5.39 -8.59 -11.73
C ILE A 184 5.47 -10.11 -11.49
N PRO A 185 6.60 -10.77 -11.83
CA PRO A 185 6.76 -12.20 -11.61
C PRO A 185 6.79 -12.51 -10.11
N LEU A 186 6.32 -13.68 -9.71
CA LEU A 186 6.49 -14.15 -8.35
C LEU A 186 8.00 -14.24 -8.03
N THR A 187 8.45 -13.34 -7.16
CA THR A 187 9.87 -13.16 -6.87
C THR A 187 10.14 -13.46 -5.41
N LYS A 188 11.19 -14.23 -5.14
CA LYS A 188 11.68 -14.47 -3.78
C LYS A 188 12.69 -13.38 -3.40
N PHE A 189 12.44 -12.74 -2.27
CA PHE A 189 13.32 -11.76 -1.64
C PHE A 189 13.38 -11.99 -0.14
N LEU A 190 14.43 -11.47 0.49
CA LEU A 190 14.71 -11.56 1.92
C LEU A 190 14.54 -10.20 2.58
N LEU A 191 13.36 -9.59 2.44
CA LEU A 191 13.02 -8.35 3.14
C LEU A 191 12.42 -8.67 4.51
N PRO A 192 12.37 -7.70 5.45
CA PRO A 192 11.65 -7.89 6.71
C PRO A 192 10.15 -8.09 6.51
N GLU A 193 9.51 -8.94 7.32
CA GLU A 193 8.05 -9.17 7.24
C GLU A 193 7.25 -7.90 7.50
N GLU A 194 6.17 -7.71 6.76
CA GLU A 194 5.18 -6.67 7.04
C GLU A 194 4.29 -7.04 8.23
N ASP A 195 3.80 -8.28 8.25
CA ASP A 195 2.80 -8.76 9.22
C ASP A 195 3.14 -10.14 9.79
N SER A 196 2.65 -10.41 11.00
CA SER A 196 2.95 -11.62 11.77
C SER A 196 2.13 -12.86 11.38
N ILE A 197 1.21 -12.71 10.41
CA ILE A 197 0.25 -13.77 10.05
C ILE A 197 0.95 -14.91 9.29
N THR A 198 2.06 -14.63 8.61
CA THR A 198 2.86 -15.63 7.90
C THR A 198 4.30 -15.57 8.36
N SER A 199 4.57 -16.01 9.60
CA SER A 199 5.92 -16.11 10.14
C SER A 199 6.75 -17.14 9.38
N ASN A 200 7.49 -16.72 8.35
CA ASN A 200 8.54 -17.51 7.75
C ASN A 200 9.88 -17.12 8.39
N SER A 201 10.52 -18.07 9.08
CA SER A 201 11.76 -17.90 9.86
C SER A 201 13.02 -17.45 9.07
N LYS A 202 12.89 -17.09 7.79
CA LYS A 202 14.00 -16.75 6.87
C LYS A 202 14.12 -15.26 6.56
N GLN A 203 13.29 -14.39 7.14
CA GLN A 203 13.28 -12.96 6.80
C GLN A 203 14.30 -12.15 7.61
N LEU A 204 14.86 -11.10 7.00
CA LEU A 204 15.85 -10.25 7.65
C LEU A 204 15.21 -9.40 8.75
N ALA A 205 15.86 -9.30 9.90
CA ALA A 205 15.48 -8.31 10.90
C ALA A 205 15.94 -6.91 10.46
N LEU A 206 15.07 -5.91 10.61
CA LEU A 206 15.40 -4.51 10.35
C LEU A 206 16.31 -3.98 11.47
N ASN A 207 17.62 -4.12 11.30
CA ASN A 207 18.66 -3.65 12.23
C ASN A 207 19.93 -3.26 11.47
N ARG A 208 20.87 -2.59 12.16
CA ARG A 208 22.11 -2.08 11.54
C ARG A 208 22.94 -3.16 10.84
N GLN A 209 22.98 -4.38 11.37
CA GLN A 209 23.77 -5.49 10.81
C GLN A 209 23.23 -5.96 9.46
N ASN A 210 21.91 -5.89 9.28
CA ASN A 210 21.23 -6.34 8.05
C ASN A 210 20.99 -5.23 7.03
N LEU A 211 21.24 -3.95 7.34
CA LEU A 211 20.94 -2.83 6.44
C LEU A 211 21.51 -3.01 5.02
N LYS A 212 22.78 -3.41 4.90
CA LYS A 212 23.40 -3.66 3.59
C LYS A 212 22.73 -4.80 2.81
N LYS A 213 22.27 -5.85 3.51
CA LYS A 213 21.57 -6.98 2.89
C LYS A 213 20.16 -6.58 2.46
N ILE A 214 19.44 -5.86 3.32
CA ILE A 214 18.11 -5.31 3.01
C ILE A 214 18.20 -4.41 1.78
N ASP A 215 19.21 -3.54 1.73
CA ASP A 215 19.47 -2.68 0.59
C ASP A 215 19.69 -3.45 -0.72
N SER A 216 20.52 -4.50 -0.68
CA SER A 216 20.74 -5.37 -1.83
C SER A 216 19.45 -6.08 -2.29
N GLU A 217 18.58 -6.49 -1.37
CA GLU A 217 17.29 -7.12 -1.69
C GLU A 217 16.28 -6.11 -2.27
N ILE A 218 16.29 -4.87 -1.78
CA ILE A 218 15.53 -3.75 -2.37
C ILE A 218 15.98 -3.51 -3.81
N GLU A 219 17.28 -3.44 -4.08
CA GLU A 219 17.81 -3.24 -5.43
C GLU A 219 17.44 -4.38 -6.38
N LYS A 220 17.48 -5.63 -5.90
CA LYS A 220 17.02 -6.78 -6.66
C LYS A 220 15.55 -6.66 -7.02
N LEU A 221 14.69 -6.31 -6.06
CA LEU A 221 13.25 -6.13 -6.29
C LEU A 221 12.98 -4.96 -7.25
N SER A 222 13.68 -3.84 -7.08
CA SER A 222 13.60 -2.67 -7.96
C SER A 222 13.89 -3.02 -9.42
N LYS A 223 14.97 -3.79 -9.67
CA LYS A 223 15.29 -4.28 -11.02
C LYS A 223 14.19 -5.14 -11.63
N VAL A 224 13.59 -6.03 -10.83
CA VAL A 224 12.47 -6.87 -11.28
C VAL A 224 11.25 -6.02 -11.62
N VAL A 225 10.85 -5.09 -10.74
CA VAL A 225 9.70 -4.22 -10.99
C VAL A 225 9.92 -3.35 -12.22
N LYS A 226 11.12 -2.78 -12.37
CA LYS A 226 11.50 -1.92 -13.50
C LYS A 226 11.46 -2.64 -14.84
N SER A 227 11.87 -3.91 -14.90
CA SER A 227 11.81 -4.71 -16.13
C SER A 227 10.42 -5.28 -16.42
N SER A 228 9.57 -5.39 -15.40
CA SER A 228 8.24 -6.01 -15.49
C SER A 228 7.10 -5.06 -15.84
N LEU A 229 7.31 -3.75 -15.60
CA LEU A 229 6.28 -2.73 -15.75
C LEU A 229 6.67 -1.70 -16.81
N ASN A 230 5.67 -1.14 -17.48
CA ASN A 230 5.85 0.02 -18.35
C ASN A 230 6.02 1.30 -17.49
N ILE A 231 7.21 1.48 -16.92
CA ILE A 231 7.54 2.60 -16.02
C ILE A 231 7.32 3.94 -16.72
N ARG A 232 7.69 4.08 -18.00
CA ARG A 232 7.45 5.32 -18.77
C ARG A 232 5.97 5.69 -18.86
N ALA A 233 5.07 4.71 -18.94
CA ALA A 233 3.63 4.98 -18.94
C ALA A 233 3.10 5.34 -17.55
N ILE A 234 3.71 4.81 -16.49
CA ILE A 234 3.38 5.15 -15.10
C ILE A 234 3.88 6.57 -14.77
N GLU A 235 5.09 6.94 -15.19
CA GLU A 235 5.66 8.28 -14.99
C GLU A 235 4.82 9.39 -15.64
N LYS A 236 4.15 9.10 -16.76
CA LYS A 236 3.19 10.03 -17.40
C LYS A 236 1.94 10.34 -16.58
N LEU A 237 1.76 9.67 -15.44
CA LEU A 237 0.65 9.95 -14.52
C LEU A 237 1.00 11.03 -13.50
N LEU A 238 2.29 11.33 -13.33
CA LEU A 238 2.81 12.40 -12.47
C LEU A 238 2.56 13.76 -13.12
#